data_AF-A0A2E3J5P7-F1
#
_entry.id   AF-A0A2E3J5P7-F1
#
_cell.length_a   1.000
_cell.length_b   1.000
_cell.length_c   1.000
_cell.angle_alpha   90.00
_cell.angle_beta   90.00
_cell.angle_gamma   90.00
#
_symmetry.space_group_name_H-M   'P 1'
#
loop_
_entity.id
_entity.type
_entity.pdbx_description
1 polymer ?
#
loop_
_entity_poly.entity_id
_entity_poly.type
_entity_poly.pdbx_seq_one_letter_code
_entity_poly.pdbx_strand_id
1 'polypeptide(L)'
;MTVDEMTALITNTLRNGITESIEKSTIDPMRIAAFEAYRIRTGKPELEPNEAINQHIFPSDVEQTLQLSLQIVETDKEKASVLYKGALEQIMNRLSVVPQARHSEKTTIWRFWKRND
;
A
#
# COMPACT_ATOMS: atom_id res chain seq x y z
N MET A 1 -6.98 -15.59 -1.31
CA MET A 1 -7.10 -14.30 -0.63
C MET A 1 -8.31 -13.59 -1.18
N THR A 2 -9.34 -13.42 -0.35
CA THR A 2 -10.53 -12.61 -0.67
C THR A 2 -10.18 -11.13 -0.68
N VAL A 3 -11.08 -10.28 -1.20
CA VAL A 3 -10.90 -8.83 -1.19
C VAL A 3 -10.78 -8.29 0.25
N ASP A 4 -11.55 -8.86 1.17
CA ASP A 4 -11.54 -8.44 2.58
C ASP A 4 -10.25 -8.86 3.29
N GLU A 5 -9.78 -10.10 3.04
CA GLU A 5 -8.49 -10.57 3.56
C GLU A 5 -7.32 -9.74 3.04
N MET A 6 -7.33 -9.36 1.76
CA MET A 6 -6.32 -8.49 1.16
C MET A 6 -6.33 -7.11 1.81
N THR A 7 -7.51 -6.53 1.98
CA THR A 7 -7.67 -5.20 2.57
C THR A 7 -7.21 -5.19 4.03
N ALA A 8 -7.53 -6.24 4.79
CA ALA A 8 -7.04 -6.42 6.15
C ALA A 8 -5.51 -6.56 6.19
N LEU A 9 -4.93 -7.35 5.29
CA LEU A 9 -3.48 -7.53 5.20
C LEU A 9 -2.76 -6.21 4.88
N ILE A 10 -3.21 -5.49 3.85
CA ILE A 10 -2.68 -4.15 3.50
C ILE A 10 -2.78 -3.19 4.69
N THR A 11 -3.95 -3.15 5.35
CA THR A 11 -4.17 -2.25 6.49
C THR A 11 -3.22 -2.56 7.64
N ASN A 12 -2.99 -3.85 7.94
CA ASN A 12 -2.06 -4.27 8.97
C ASN A 12 -0.60 -3.93 8.60
N THR A 13 -0.20 -4.14 7.35
CA THR A 13 1.12 -3.76 6.85
C THR A 13 1.38 -2.25 7.03
N LEU A 14 0.42 -1.41 6.66
CA LEU A 14 0.54 0.05 6.82
C LEU A 14 0.57 0.47 8.29
N ARG A 15 -0.25 -0.16 9.15
CA ARG A 15 -0.24 0.10 10.60
C ARG A 15 1.12 -0.22 11.22
N ASN A 16 1.73 -1.35 10.85
CA ASN A 16 3.06 -1.70 11.32
C ASN A 16 4.10 -0.68 10.83
N GLY A 17 3.99 -0.22 9.58
CA GLY A 17 4.83 0.86 9.04
C GLY A 17 4.75 2.16 9.85
N ILE A 18 3.55 2.55 10.31
CA ILE A 18 3.36 3.71 11.19
C ILE A 18 4.06 3.48 12.54
N THR A 19 3.80 2.34 13.19
CA THR A 19 4.40 2.01 14.49
C THR A 19 5.92 2.04 14.42
N GLU A 20 6.51 1.36 13.44
CA GLU A 20 7.97 1.35 13.25
C GLU A 20 8.53 2.73 12.91
N SER A 21 7.78 3.56 12.17
CA SER A 21 8.20 4.92 11.84
C SER A 21 8.29 5.80 13.09
N ILE A 22 7.33 5.66 14.01
CA ILE A 22 7.34 6.35 15.30
C ILE A 22 8.52 5.85 16.14
N GLU A 23 8.68 4.53 16.28
CA GLU A 23 9.76 3.93 17.08
C GLU A 23 11.16 4.32 16.58
N LYS A 24 11.35 4.35 15.26
CA LYS A 24 12.64 4.67 14.63
C LYS A 24 12.81 6.16 14.34
N SER A 25 11.79 6.97 14.57
CA SER A 25 11.77 8.41 14.25
C SER A 25 12.18 8.73 12.80
N THR A 26 11.76 7.88 11.85
CA THR A 26 12.00 8.04 10.41
C THR A 26 10.77 7.59 9.63
N ILE A 27 10.57 8.12 8.43
CA ILE A 27 9.48 7.74 7.52
C ILE A 27 9.78 6.49 6.69
N ASP A 28 11.03 6.01 6.69
CA ASP A 28 11.45 4.89 5.85
C ASP A 28 10.62 3.61 6.06
N PRO A 29 10.26 3.22 7.31
CA PRO A 29 9.40 2.06 7.53
C PRO A 29 8.03 2.22 6.88
N MET A 30 7.45 3.42 6.89
CA MET A 30 6.19 3.69 6.21
C MET A 30 6.32 3.64 4.69
N ARG A 31 7.44 4.12 4.14
CA ARG A 31 7.73 4.03 2.69
C ARG A 31 7.84 2.57 2.25
N ILE A 32 8.53 1.75 3.03
CA ILE A 32 8.65 0.29 2.80
C ILE A 32 7.27 -0.38 2.91
N ALA A 33 6.50 -0.06 3.95
CA ALA A 33 5.15 -0.62 4.15
C ALA A 33 4.18 -0.27 3.00
N ALA A 34 4.25 0.96 2.46
CA ALA A 34 3.46 1.36 1.31
C ALA A 34 3.82 0.53 0.06
N PHE A 35 5.11 0.27 -0.16
CA PHE A 35 5.57 -0.58 -1.24
C PHE A 35 5.14 -2.05 -1.07
N GLU A 36 5.22 -2.59 0.15
CA GLU A 36 4.70 -3.93 0.46
C GLU A 36 3.19 -4.02 0.23
N ALA A 37 2.43 -3.00 0.63
CA ALA A 37 1.01 -2.92 0.34
C ALA A 37 0.71 -2.95 -1.17
N TYR A 38 1.56 -2.31 -1.98
CA TYR A 38 1.49 -2.39 -3.44
C TYR A 38 1.80 -3.81 -3.98
N ARG A 39 2.81 -4.50 -3.43
CA ARG A 39 3.11 -5.91 -3.77
C ARG A 39 1.93 -6.82 -3.45
N ILE A 40 1.33 -6.66 -2.27
CA ILE A 40 0.12 -7.39 -1.85
C ILE A 40 -1.02 -7.13 -2.82
N ARG A 41 -1.27 -5.86 -3.16
CA ARG A 41 -2.34 -5.43 -4.08
C ARG A 41 -2.18 -6.04 -5.48
N THR A 42 -0.97 -6.01 -6.01
CA THR A 42 -0.66 -6.49 -7.35
C THR A 42 -0.41 -7.99 -7.43
N GLY A 43 -0.34 -8.70 -6.30
CA GLY A 43 -0.03 -10.12 -6.22
C GLY A 43 1.35 -10.47 -6.79
N LYS A 44 2.27 -9.51 -6.84
CA LYS A 44 3.63 -9.67 -7.40
C LYS A 44 4.66 -9.61 -6.27
N PRO A 45 4.92 -10.74 -5.59
CA PRO A 45 5.92 -10.76 -4.54
C PRO A 45 7.31 -10.46 -5.10
N GLU A 46 7.66 -10.82 -6.33
CA GLU A 46 9.01 -10.54 -6.86
C GLU A 46 9.21 -9.11 -7.40
N LEU A 47 8.26 -8.21 -7.16
CA LEU A 47 8.36 -6.86 -7.67
C LEU A 47 9.41 -6.07 -6.88
N GLU A 48 10.43 -5.60 -7.59
CA GLU A 48 11.47 -4.72 -7.04
C GLU A 48 10.97 -3.27 -6.91
N PRO A 49 11.47 -2.52 -5.91
CA PRO A 49 11.20 -1.10 -5.77
C PRO A 49 11.58 -0.35 -7.04
N ASN A 50 10.65 0.43 -7.57
CA ASN A 50 10.87 1.35 -8.68
C ASN A 50 10.43 2.74 -8.24
N GLU A 51 11.23 3.75 -8.55
CA GLU A 51 10.95 5.15 -8.25
C GLU A 51 9.57 5.61 -8.74
N ALA A 52 9.14 5.17 -9.93
CA ALA A 52 7.80 5.50 -10.43
C ALA A 52 6.67 4.90 -9.57
N ILE A 53 6.87 3.67 -9.06
CA ILE A 53 5.91 3.02 -8.17
C ILE A 53 5.88 3.73 -6.82
N ASN A 54 7.08 4.02 -6.28
CA ASN A 54 7.23 4.73 -5.02
C ASN A 54 6.61 6.13 -5.08
N GLN A 55 6.86 6.91 -6.14
CA GLN A 55 6.24 8.23 -6.31
C GLN A 55 4.72 8.16 -6.49
N HIS A 56 4.21 7.08 -7.11
CA HIS A 56 2.76 6.90 -7.25
C HIS A 56 2.07 6.63 -5.91
N ILE A 57 2.62 5.73 -5.09
CA ILE A 57 2.00 5.28 -3.83
C ILE A 57 2.40 6.11 -2.62
N PHE A 58 3.62 6.68 -2.64
CA PHE A 58 4.25 7.46 -1.59
C PHE A 58 4.81 8.77 -2.17
N PRO A 59 3.93 9.65 -2.67
CA PRO A 59 4.30 10.98 -3.16
C PRO A 59 4.80 11.92 -2.05
N SER A 60 5.32 13.08 -2.45
CA SER A 60 5.91 14.09 -1.56
C SER A 60 4.94 14.68 -0.53
N ASP A 61 3.65 14.80 -0.85
CA ASP A 61 2.61 15.28 0.06
C ASP A 61 2.36 14.29 1.21
N VAL A 62 2.33 13.00 0.91
CA VAL A 62 2.29 11.92 1.92
C VAL A 62 3.55 11.95 2.78
N GLU A 63 4.71 12.07 2.15
CA GLU A 63 5.99 12.17 2.86
C GLU A 63 6.04 13.35 3.83
N GLN A 64 5.67 14.56 3.39
CA GLN A 64 5.65 15.76 4.22
C GLN A 64 4.66 15.64 5.38
N THR A 65 3.48 15.08 5.12
CA THR A 65 2.46 14.84 6.16
C THR A 65 3.00 13.91 7.24
N LEU A 66 3.70 12.84 6.85
CA LEU A 66 4.30 11.90 7.79
C LEU A 66 5.47 12.51 8.56
N GLN A 67 6.33 13.30 7.90
CA GLN A 67 7.40 14.03 8.57
C GLN A 67 6.85 15.00 9.63
N LEU A 68 5.81 15.77 9.30
CA LEU A 68 5.12 16.65 10.25
C LEU A 68 4.52 15.85 11.42
N SER A 69 3.91 14.69 11.13
CA SER A 69 3.33 13.85 12.18
C SER A 69 4.40 13.30 13.14
N LEU A 70 5.58 12.91 12.66
CA LEU A 70 6.71 12.49 13.48
C LEU A 70 7.26 13.63 14.35
N GLN A 71 7.32 14.86 13.81
CA GLN A 71 7.80 16.03 14.55
C GLN A 71 6.89 16.40 15.73
N ILE A 72 5.58 16.20 15.59
CA ILE A 72 4.61 16.61 16.61
C ILE A 72 4.11 15.47 17.49
N VAL A 73 4.42 14.21 17.20
CA VAL A 73 3.86 13.05 17.93
C VAL A 73 4.14 13.08 19.44
N GLU A 74 5.29 13.64 19.85
CA GLU A 74 5.64 13.75 21.27
C GLU A 74 4.91 14.91 21.98
N THR A 75 4.55 15.96 21.24
CA THR A 75 3.98 17.20 21.79
C THR A 75 2.46 17.27 21.66
N ASP A 76 1.89 16.66 20.61
CA ASP A 76 0.46 16.66 20.31
C ASP A 76 0.07 15.35 19.60
N LYS A 77 -0.17 14.31 20.40
CA LYS A 77 -0.54 12.97 19.93
C LYS A 77 -1.83 12.94 19.13
N GLU A 78 -2.79 13.80 19.46
CA GLU A 78 -4.09 13.85 18.79
C GLU A 78 -3.92 14.42 17.37
N LYS A 79 -3.21 15.54 17.22
CA LYS A 79 -2.89 16.07 15.89
C LYS A 79 -2.03 15.11 15.08
N ALA A 80 -1.02 14.49 15.69
CA ALA A 80 -0.20 13.49 15.01
C ALA A 80 -1.06 12.33 14.49
N SER A 81 -1.99 11.82 15.30
CA SER A 81 -2.93 10.76 14.90
C SER A 81 -3.79 11.17 13.70
N VAL A 82 -4.31 12.40 13.68
CA VAL A 82 -5.07 12.93 12.53
C VAL A 82 -4.22 12.98 11.27
N LEU A 83 -2.96 13.43 11.37
CA LEU A 83 -2.03 13.47 10.23
C LEU A 83 -1.68 12.06 9.71
N TYR A 84 -1.39 11.12 10.61
CA TYR A 84 -1.15 9.71 10.23
C TYR A 84 -2.36 9.10 9.52
N LYS A 85 -3.58 9.36 10.03
CA LYS A 85 -4.81 8.91 9.40
C LYS A 85 -4.96 9.49 8.00
N GLY A 86 -4.72 10.79 7.83
CA GLY A 86 -4.79 11.46 6.53
C GLY A 86 -3.78 10.89 5.52
N ALA A 87 -2.53 10.66 5.94
CA ALA A 87 -1.52 10.01 5.11
C ALA A 87 -1.92 8.59 4.71
N LEU A 88 -2.46 7.81 5.65
CA LEU A 88 -2.92 6.44 5.40
C LEU A 88 -4.10 6.39 4.41
N GLU A 89 -5.08 7.29 4.56
CA GLU A 89 -6.20 7.39 3.62
C GLU A 89 -5.72 7.73 2.19
N GLN A 90 -4.73 8.62 2.05
CA GLN A 90 -4.15 8.94 0.75
C GLN A 90 -3.46 7.74 0.10
N ILE A 91 -2.65 6.99 0.86
CA ILE A 91 -2.00 5.77 0.37
C ILE A 91 -3.06 4.73 -0.04
N MET A 92 -4.08 4.52 0.78
CA MET A 92 -5.16 3.57 0.48
C MET A 92 -5.95 3.95 -0.77
N ASN A 93 -6.26 5.24 -0.95
CA ASN A 93 -6.93 5.74 -2.15
C ASN A 93 -6.09 5.49 -3.41
N ARG A 94 -4.78 5.70 -3.34
CA ARG A 94 -3.85 5.41 -4.44
C ARG A 94 -3.76 3.92 -4.72
N LEU A 95 -3.69 3.07 -3.70
CA LEU A 95 -3.72 1.62 -3.86
C LEU A 95 -5.04 1.10 -4.47
N SER A 96 -6.16 1.81 -4.24
CA SER A 96 -7.46 1.40 -4.76
C SER A 96 -7.53 1.39 -6.29
N VAL A 97 -6.83 2.33 -6.95
CA VAL A 97 -6.77 2.43 -8.41
C VAL A 97 -5.76 1.47 -9.05
N VAL A 98 -4.87 0.88 -8.24
CA VAL A 98 -3.93 -0.13 -8.71
C VAL A 98 -4.70 -1.41 -9.04
N PRO A 99 -4.49 -2.00 -10.24
CA PRO A 99 -5.12 -3.25 -10.62
C PRO A 99 -4.81 -4.34 -9.60
N GLN A 100 -5.85 -4.99 -9.10
CA GLN A 100 -5.67 -6.22 -8.32
C GLN A 100 -5.11 -7.30 -9.24
N ALA A 101 -4.23 -8.15 -8.72
CA ALA A 101 -4.02 -9.45 -9.34
C ALA A 101 -5.39 -10.10 -9.49
N ARG A 102 -5.89 -10.17 -10.73
CA ARG A 102 -6.97 -11.10 -11.03
C ARG A 102 -6.37 -12.46 -10.68
N HIS A 103 -6.93 -13.13 -9.68
CA HIS A 103 -6.84 -14.59 -9.66
C HIS A 103 -7.30 -14.99 -11.05
N SER A 104 -6.36 -15.34 -11.93
CA SER A 104 -6.71 -16.21 -13.02
C SER A 104 -7.12 -17.49 -12.31
N GLU A 105 -8.40 -17.60 -11.98
CA GLU A 105 -9.05 -18.87 -12.20
C GLU A 105 -8.56 -19.27 -13.59
N LYS A 106 -7.75 -20.32 -13.62
CA LYS A 106 -7.48 -21.04 -14.85
C LYS A 106 -8.83 -21.61 -15.28
N THR A 107 -9.75 -20.77 -15.75
CA THR A 107 -10.77 -21.19 -16.66
C THR A 107 -10.00 -21.53 -17.92
N THR A 108 -9.60 -22.80 -17.96
CA THR A 108 -9.32 -23.61 -19.13
C THR A 108 -10.53 -23.53 -20.06
N ILE A 109 -10.85 -22.33 -20.56
CA ILE A 109 -11.66 -22.13 -21.76
C ILE A 109 -10.63 -22.11 -22.88
N TRP A 110 -9.97 -23.25 -23.04
CA TRP A 110 -9.33 -23.58 -24.30
C TRP A 110 -10.43 -23.54 -25.35
N ARG A 111 -10.44 -22.45 -26.12
CA ARG A 111 -10.29 -22.45 -27.57
C ARG A 111 -10.45 -23.83 -28.26
N PHE A 112 -11.57 -24.51 -28.04
CA PHE A 112 -12.03 -25.66 -28.82
C PHE A 112 -13.21 -25.28 -29.73
N TRP A 113 -13.35 -23.98 -30.02
CA TRP A 113 -14.15 -23.46 -31.14
C TRP A 113 -13.22 -22.94 -32.23
N LYS A 114 -12.60 -23.90 -32.94
CA LYS A 114 -11.95 -23.77 -34.26
C LYS A 114 -11.70 -25.23 -34.69
N ARG A 115 -12.45 -25.91 -35.56
CA ARG A 115 -13.39 -25.59 -36.63
C ARG A 115 -14.23 -26.86 -36.87
N ASN A 116 -15.54 -26.73 -37.01
CA ASN A 116 -16.25 -27.46 -38.07
C ASN A 116 -15.77 -26.87 -39.40
N ASP A 117 -15.00 -27.64 -40.16
CA ASP A 117 -15.19 -27.94 -41.59
C ASP A 117 -14.12 -28.96 -42.01
#